data_AF-G5HAY9-F1
#
_entry.id   AF-G5HAY9-F1
#
_cell.length_a   1.000
_cell.length_b   1.000
_cell.length_c   1.000
_cell.angle_alpha   90.00
_cell.angle_beta   90.00
_cell.angle_gamma   90.00
#
_symmetry.space_group_name_H-M   'P 1'
#
loop_
_entity.id
_entity.type
_entity.pdbx_description
1 polymer ?
#
loop_
_entity_poly.entity_id
_entity_poly.type
_entity_poly.pdbx_seq_one_letter_code
_entity_poly.pdbx_strand_id
1 'polypeptide(L)'
;MKQRLIYWCLVVVSLGGFASCKNDPTPDPPQTADRTVLVYMAADNSLTWNGDFGNKNLGQIVRAMDGLKGNMLVYIDLPSEGATLYKIEGDGKTKTVVEKYGVENSASTEVLQRVLNTSMQKYPAKSYGLVLWSHGKGWVPSDLNIQGMRSRPESGDVSGTAVSGSEKELWRPMEDALVTKTFGADGSSEMEIPDMAAILPKDRKLDFLIFDACFMSCVEVAYDLRHAAQYIIASPTEIMGDGFPYGTVAPLFFRETLDPQAICSAFVDHYRNLTTPENGGSASIALIKTSEMDALASAARDVFALNPAPVVDAGSVQYLELLPNHVFYDLEDYLSQFASGTSQFEAFQRQLAQTVVYTDHTDRIYSAFGLYNGTHAFPCTRFCGLSTYIPRTNFPGYNVAHLQTAWAQAVGLVQ
;
A
#
# COMPACT_ATOMS: atom_id res chain seq x y z
N MET A 1 -12.47 -47.39 -86.22
CA MET A 1 -11.49 -47.25 -85.12
C MET A 1 -12.11 -47.81 -83.85
N LYS A 2 -11.40 -48.76 -83.24
CA LYS A 2 -11.44 -49.29 -81.85
C LYS A 2 -12.73 -49.08 -81.01
N GLN A 3 -13.46 -50.17 -80.72
CA GLN A 3 -13.50 -50.92 -79.43
C GLN A 3 -14.33 -50.18 -78.34
N ARG A 4 -15.15 -50.77 -77.47
CA ARG A 4 -15.59 -52.14 -77.14
C ARG A 4 -16.82 -52.00 -76.20
N LEU A 5 -17.68 -53.02 -76.17
CA LEU A 5 -18.75 -53.27 -75.20
C LEU A 5 -18.26 -53.17 -73.72
N ILE A 6 -19.19 -52.97 -72.77
CA ILE A 6 -19.60 -53.94 -71.72
C ILE A 6 -20.64 -53.28 -70.78
N TYR A 7 -21.83 -53.89 -70.68
CA TYR A 7 -22.79 -53.74 -69.59
C TYR A 7 -22.36 -54.61 -68.41
N TRP A 8 -22.46 -54.16 -67.15
CA TRP A 8 -22.82 -55.01 -65.99
C TRP A 8 -23.28 -54.14 -64.80
N CYS A 9 -24.39 -54.56 -64.18
CA CYS A 9 -24.95 -54.07 -62.91
C CYS A 9 -23.97 -54.20 -61.75
N LEU A 10 -24.13 -53.41 -60.67
CA LEU A 10 -23.97 -53.79 -59.24
C LEU A 10 -24.06 -52.50 -58.38
N VAL A 11 -25.11 -52.41 -57.55
CA VAL A 11 -25.11 -52.62 -56.09
C VAL A 11 -24.85 -51.33 -55.30
N VAL A 12 -25.91 -50.90 -54.64
CA VAL A 12 -25.94 -49.89 -53.57
C VAL A 12 -25.19 -50.47 -52.38
N VAL A 13 -24.03 -49.90 -52.06
CA VAL A 13 -23.33 -50.14 -50.80
C VAL A 13 -23.57 -48.96 -49.87
N SER A 14 -24.46 -49.18 -48.91
CA SER A 14 -24.60 -48.36 -47.71
C SER A 14 -23.38 -48.57 -46.81
N LEU A 15 -22.43 -47.63 -46.88
CA LEU A 15 -21.30 -47.59 -45.95
C LEU A 15 -21.72 -46.82 -44.69
N GLY A 16 -22.04 -47.59 -43.64
CA GLY A 16 -22.08 -47.09 -42.27
C GLY A 16 -20.69 -46.66 -41.84
N GLY A 17 -20.51 -45.35 -41.66
CA GLY A 17 -19.35 -44.79 -40.97
C GLY A 17 -19.63 -44.76 -39.47
N PHE A 18 -18.91 -45.59 -38.72
CA PHE A 18 -18.84 -45.53 -37.27
C PHE A 18 -18.31 -44.16 -36.83
N ALA A 19 -19.19 -43.28 -36.34
CA ALA A 19 -18.78 -42.11 -35.58
C ALA A 19 -18.27 -42.59 -34.21
N SER A 20 -16.95 -42.77 -34.12
CA SER A 20 -16.27 -42.96 -32.84
C SER A 20 -16.24 -41.62 -32.12
N CYS A 21 -17.13 -41.46 -31.13
CA CYS A 21 -17.11 -40.35 -30.20
C CYS A 21 -15.82 -40.38 -29.38
N LYS A 22 -14.84 -39.57 -29.77
CA LYS A 22 -13.87 -39.03 -28.83
C LYS A 22 -14.33 -37.63 -28.46
N ASN A 23 -15.12 -37.56 -27.40
CA ASN A 23 -15.25 -36.34 -26.62
C ASN A 23 -13.91 -36.15 -25.90
N ASP A 24 -12.91 -35.61 -26.59
CA ASP A 24 -11.84 -34.93 -25.88
C ASP A 24 -12.50 -33.70 -25.23
N PRO A 25 -12.53 -33.59 -23.89
CA PRO A 25 -12.96 -32.34 -23.29
C PRO A 25 -11.97 -31.29 -23.76
N THR A 26 -12.41 -30.40 -24.65
CA THR A 26 -11.80 -29.10 -24.79
C THR A 26 -11.70 -28.53 -23.38
N PRO A 27 -10.50 -28.17 -22.88
CA PRO A 27 -10.39 -27.57 -21.56
C PRO A 27 -11.37 -26.40 -21.53
N ASP A 28 -12.24 -26.37 -20.51
CA ASP A 28 -13.07 -25.20 -20.30
C ASP A 28 -12.12 -23.98 -20.30
N PRO A 29 -12.46 -22.92 -21.05
CA PRO A 29 -11.65 -21.70 -21.01
C PRO A 29 -11.46 -21.33 -19.53
N PRO A 30 -10.22 -20.97 -19.11
CA PRO A 30 -9.92 -20.75 -17.70
C PRO A 30 -10.96 -19.80 -17.12
N GLN A 31 -11.71 -20.31 -16.13
CA GLN A 31 -12.83 -19.59 -15.55
C GLN A 31 -12.27 -18.32 -14.91
N THR A 32 -12.48 -17.19 -15.58
CA THR A 32 -12.00 -15.89 -15.12
C THR A 32 -12.75 -15.56 -13.82
N ALA A 33 -12.01 -15.44 -12.72
CA ALA A 33 -12.61 -15.09 -11.44
C ALA A 33 -13.14 -13.65 -11.47
N ASP A 34 -14.05 -13.31 -10.55
CA ASP A 34 -14.51 -11.91 -10.46
C ASP A 34 -13.38 -11.00 -9.96
N ARG A 35 -12.61 -11.42 -8.94
CA ARG A 35 -11.47 -10.66 -8.42
C ARG A 35 -10.27 -11.53 -8.07
N THR A 36 -9.07 -11.02 -8.37
CA THR A 36 -7.79 -11.54 -7.87
C THR A 36 -7.16 -10.52 -6.94
N VAL A 37 -6.82 -10.93 -5.71
CA VAL A 37 -6.14 -10.11 -4.71
C VAL A 37 -4.78 -10.72 -4.43
N LEU A 38 -3.73 -9.91 -4.53
CA LEU A 38 -2.38 -10.25 -4.11
C LEU A 38 -2.09 -9.57 -2.77
N VAL A 39 -1.75 -10.35 -1.74
CA VAL A 39 -1.11 -9.85 -0.53
C VAL A 39 0.39 -10.08 -0.66
N TYR A 40 1.15 -9.00 -0.74
CA TYR A 40 2.59 -9.01 -0.89
C TYR A 40 3.25 -8.69 0.46
N MET A 41 3.80 -9.71 1.12
CA MET A 41 4.43 -9.63 2.43
C MET A 41 5.95 -9.62 2.28
N ALA A 42 6.56 -8.44 2.24
CA ALA A 42 7.99 -8.26 2.40
C ALA A 42 8.31 -8.37 3.89
N ALA A 43 8.59 -9.60 4.35
CA ALA A 43 8.67 -9.95 5.76
C ALA A 43 10.06 -10.44 6.20
N ASP A 44 11.10 -10.31 5.36
CA ASP A 44 12.49 -10.49 5.79
C ASP A 44 13.00 -9.28 6.60
N ASN A 45 12.35 -9.06 7.74
CA ASN A 45 12.57 -7.91 8.61
C ASN A 45 12.06 -8.15 10.03
N SER A 46 12.08 -7.09 10.83
CA SER A 46 11.80 -7.13 12.26
C SER A 46 10.39 -7.55 12.62
N LEU A 47 9.42 -7.44 11.72
CA LEU A 47 8.08 -7.98 11.95
C LEU A 47 8.07 -9.51 12.03
N THR A 48 9.06 -10.19 11.45
CA THR A 48 9.20 -11.63 11.60
C THR A 48 9.85 -12.00 12.93
N TRP A 49 11.02 -11.45 13.27
CA TRP A 49 11.72 -11.87 14.49
C TRP A 49 11.19 -11.23 15.79
N ASN A 50 10.49 -10.08 15.74
CA ASN A 50 9.89 -9.47 16.92
C ASN A 50 8.47 -10.00 17.24
N GLY A 51 7.82 -10.71 16.31
CA GLY A 51 6.44 -11.13 16.54
C GLY A 51 5.85 -12.15 15.58
N ASP A 52 6.60 -12.65 14.60
CA ASP A 52 6.14 -13.60 13.58
C ASP A 52 4.84 -13.15 12.88
N PHE A 53 4.71 -11.84 12.66
CA PHE A 53 3.45 -11.24 12.20
C PHE A 53 3.08 -11.71 10.80
N GLY A 54 4.06 -11.92 9.90
CA GLY A 54 3.82 -12.44 8.55
C GLY A 54 3.14 -13.81 8.56
N ASN A 55 3.65 -14.77 9.35
CA ASN A 55 3.01 -16.10 9.45
C ASN A 55 1.66 -16.06 10.17
N LYS A 56 1.51 -15.21 11.20
CA LYS A 56 0.22 -14.99 11.87
C LYS A 56 -0.83 -14.46 10.91
N ASN A 57 -0.51 -13.43 10.13
CA ASN A 57 -1.42 -12.85 9.14
C ASN A 57 -1.71 -13.83 7.99
N LEU A 58 -0.71 -14.57 7.49
CA LEU A 58 -0.94 -15.65 6.51
C LEU A 58 -1.92 -16.70 7.06
N GLY A 59 -1.78 -17.11 8.32
CA GLY A 59 -2.72 -18.02 8.97
C GLY A 59 -4.14 -17.44 9.11
N GLN A 60 -4.27 -16.14 9.37
CA GLN A 60 -5.56 -15.46 9.37
C GLN A 60 -6.20 -15.43 7.98
N ILE A 61 -5.43 -15.10 6.93
CA ILE A 61 -5.89 -15.09 5.54
C ILE A 61 -6.38 -16.47 5.11
N VAL A 62 -5.62 -17.54 5.43
CA VAL A 62 -6.01 -18.93 5.13
C VAL A 62 -7.38 -19.25 5.74
N ARG A 63 -7.58 -18.94 7.03
CA ARG A 63 -8.86 -19.21 7.70
C ARG A 63 -10.01 -18.36 7.15
N ALA A 64 -9.73 -17.11 6.79
CA ALA A 64 -10.73 -16.18 6.29
C ALA A 64 -11.28 -16.54 4.90
N MET A 65 -10.58 -17.38 4.14
CA MET A 65 -11.00 -17.80 2.80
C MET A 65 -12.05 -18.92 2.80
N ASP A 66 -12.45 -19.47 3.95
CA ASP A 66 -13.46 -20.53 4.04
C ASP A 66 -14.78 -20.15 3.35
N GLY A 67 -15.15 -20.91 2.32
CA GLY A 67 -16.37 -20.70 1.53
C GLY A 67 -16.32 -19.50 0.55
N LEU A 68 -15.20 -18.78 0.45
CA LEU A 68 -15.06 -17.64 -0.46
C LEU A 68 -14.69 -18.07 -1.87
N LYS A 69 -15.17 -17.30 -2.84
CA LYS A 69 -14.84 -17.41 -4.26
C LYS A 69 -13.90 -16.28 -4.66
N GLY A 70 -13.06 -16.53 -5.66
CA GLY A 70 -12.07 -15.57 -6.16
C GLY A 70 -10.64 -16.07 -5.98
N ASN A 71 -9.67 -15.22 -6.32
CA ASN A 71 -8.26 -15.56 -6.19
C ASN A 71 -7.58 -14.75 -5.09
N MET A 72 -7.34 -15.37 -3.94
CA MET A 72 -6.41 -14.85 -2.93
C MET A 72 -5.02 -15.46 -3.16
N LEU A 73 -4.05 -14.61 -3.47
CA LEU A 73 -2.64 -14.97 -3.59
C LEU A 73 -1.86 -14.29 -2.48
N VAL A 74 -0.90 -15.00 -1.89
CA VAL A 74 0.00 -14.43 -0.88
C VAL A 74 1.44 -14.71 -1.29
N TYR A 75 2.18 -13.65 -1.62
CA TYR A 75 3.63 -13.69 -1.65
C TYR A 75 4.13 -13.39 -0.24
N ILE A 76 5.03 -14.22 0.27
CA ILE A 76 5.69 -13.97 1.55
C ILE A 76 7.17 -14.31 1.42
N ASP A 77 8.01 -13.39 1.86
CA ASP A 77 9.46 -13.55 1.98
C ASP A 77 9.86 -13.57 3.45
N LEU A 78 10.54 -14.63 3.88
CA LEU A 78 10.90 -14.86 5.28
C LEU A 78 12.43 -15.07 5.39
N PRO A 79 13.09 -14.55 6.44
CA PRO A 79 14.56 -14.51 6.53
C PRO A 79 15.28 -15.86 6.33
N SER A 80 14.68 -16.94 6.80
CA SER A 80 15.29 -18.29 6.78
C SER A 80 14.66 -19.23 5.76
N GLU A 81 13.49 -18.90 5.22
CA GLU A 81 12.71 -19.78 4.33
C GLU A 81 12.76 -19.31 2.87
N GLY A 82 13.08 -18.03 2.65
CA GLY A 82 13.01 -17.36 1.36
C GLY A 82 11.57 -17.14 0.88
N ALA A 83 11.45 -16.56 -0.31
CA ALA A 83 10.19 -16.15 -0.88
C ALA A 83 9.41 -17.29 -1.54
N THR A 84 8.09 -17.30 -1.28
CA THR A 84 7.13 -18.20 -1.94
C THR A 84 5.83 -17.48 -2.26
N LEU A 85 5.28 -17.73 -3.45
CA LEU A 85 3.93 -17.34 -3.83
C LEU A 85 2.97 -18.50 -3.59
N TYR A 86 1.96 -18.28 -2.77
CA TYR A 86 0.88 -19.21 -2.47
C TYR A 86 -0.43 -18.76 -3.12
N LYS A 87 -1.24 -19.74 -3.50
CA LYS A 87 -2.68 -19.61 -3.74
C LYS A 87 -3.39 -20.11 -2.49
N ILE A 88 -4.24 -19.26 -1.90
CA ILE A 88 -5.05 -19.65 -0.74
C ILE A 88 -6.37 -20.23 -1.26
N GLU A 89 -6.67 -21.45 -0.83
CA GLU A 89 -7.86 -22.16 -1.28
C GLU A 89 -9.09 -21.78 -0.45
N GLY A 90 -10.27 -21.90 -1.05
CA GLY A 90 -11.54 -21.51 -0.44
C GLY A 90 -12.05 -22.50 0.63
N ASP A 91 -11.21 -23.36 1.19
CA ASP A 91 -11.56 -24.40 2.18
C ASP A 91 -11.21 -24.01 3.63
N GLY A 92 -10.67 -22.80 3.82
CA GLY A 92 -10.29 -22.25 5.10
C GLY A 92 -9.03 -22.86 5.72
N LYS A 93 -8.32 -23.75 5.00
CA LYS A 93 -7.30 -24.63 5.59
C LYS A 93 -6.06 -24.81 4.74
N THR A 94 -6.18 -24.76 3.42
CA THR A 94 -5.09 -25.11 2.51
C THR A 94 -4.55 -23.91 1.75
N LYS A 95 -3.24 -23.96 1.49
CA LYS A 95 -2.52 -23.06 0.60
C LYS A 95 -1.68 -23.90 -0.35
N THR A 96 -1.81 -23.64 -1.65
CA THR A 96 -1.06 -24.33 -2.69
C THR A 96 0.14 -23.49 -3.11
N VAL A 97 1.30 -24.11 -3.23
CA VAL A 97 2.50 -23.42 -3.76
C VAL A 97 2.29 -23.15 -5.24
N VAL A 98 2.31 -21.87 -5.63
CA VAL A 98 2.30 -21.44 -7.03
C VAL A 98 3.73 -21.40 -7.57
N GLU A 99 4.65 -20.85 -6.78
CA GLU A 99 6.05 -20.71 -7.16
C GLU A 99 6.93 -20.50 -5.92
N LYS A 100 8.12 -21.09 -5.91
CA LYS A 100 9.16 -20.84 -4.89
C LYS A 100 10.29 -20.06 -5.54
N TYR A 101 10.72 -18.98 -4.89
CA TYR A 101 11.77 -18.11 -5.41
C TYR A 101 13.10 -18.25 -4.64
N GLY A 102 13.04 -18.74 -3.39
CA GLY A 102 14.22 -18.81 -2.53
C GLY A 102 14.56 -17.43 -1.97
N VAL A 103 15.81 -17.23 -1.54
CA VAL A 103 16.25 -15.93 -0.99
C VAL A 103 16.26 -14.89 -2.12
N GLU A 104 15.50 -13.82 -1.94
CA GLU A 104 15.50 -12.66 -2.83
C GLU A 104 15.30 -11.37 -2.02
N ASN A 105 15.31 -10.22 -2.70
CA ASN A 105 15.05 -8.94 -2.07
C ASN A 105 13.60 -8.52 -2.36
N SER A 106 12.70 -8.78 -1.42
CA SER A 106 11.29 -8.43 -1.50
C SER A 106 11.00 -6.92 -1.46
N ALA A 107 12.00 -6.08 -1.19
CA ALA A 107 11.88 -4.63 -1.35
C ALA A 107 12.28 -4.11 -2.75
N SER A 108 12.71 -4.99 -3.67
CA SER A 108 12.97 -4.62 -5.07
C SER A 108 11.68 -4.44 -5.86
N THR A 109 11.60 -3.36 -6.63
CA THR A 109 10.49 -3.07 -7.54
C THR A 109 10.41 -4.10 -8.67
N GLU A 110 11.53 -4.68 -9.09
CA GLU A 110 11.57 -5.78 -10.06
C GLU A 110 10.90 -7.04 -9.50
N VAL A 111 11.15 -7.38 -8.22
CA VAL A 111 10.51 -8.52 -7.56
C VAL A 111 9.01 -8.29 -7.42
N LEU A 112 8.59 -7.11 -6.93
CA LEU A 112 7.16 -6.76 -6.84
C LEU A 112 6.48 -6.83 -8.21
N GLN A 113 7.09 -6.24 -9.24
CA GLN A 113 6.53 -6.25 -10.59
C GLN A 113 6.42 -7.67 -11.15
N ARG A 114 7.46 -8.50 -10.95
CA ARG A 114 7.46 -9.91 -11.37
C ARG A 114 6.33 -10.68 -10.68
N VAL A 115 6.20 -10.58 -9.35
CA VAL A 115 5.19 -11.30 -8.58
C VAL A 115 3.78 -10.84 -8.94
N LEU A 116 3.56 -9.54 -9.12
CA LEU A 116 2.29 -8.99 -9.56
C LEU A 116 1.92 -9.49 -10.96
N ASN A 117 2.85 -9.46 -11.91
CA ASN A 117 2.63 -9.97 -13.26
C ASN A 117 2.34 -11.47 -13.27
N THR A 118 3.11 -12.27 -12.53
CA THR A 118 2.85 -13.71 -12.38
C THR A 118 1.47 -13.98 -11.81
N SER A 119 1.07 -13.21 -10.79
CA SER A 119 -0.26 -13.29 -10.17
C SER A 119 -1.38 -13.02 -11.17
N MET A 120 -1.27 -11.93 -11.94
CA MET A 120 -2.28 -11.54 -12.91
C MET A 120 -2.35 -12.49 -14.12
N GLN A 121 -1.21 -13.05 -14.54
CA GLN A 121 -1.12 -13.97 -15.68
C GLN A 121 -1.64 -15.37 -15.34
N LYS A 122 -1.25 -15.94 -14.19
CA LYS A 122 -1.68 -17.28 -13.78
C LYS A 122 -3.12 -17.29 -13.25
N TYR A 123 -3.59 -16.17 -12.70
CA TYR A 123 -4.93 -16.05 -12.10
C TYR A 123 -5.68 -14.83 -12.65
N PRO A 124 -6.09 -14.86 -13.94
CA PRO A 124 -6.83 -13.77 -14.55
C PRO A 124 -8.20 -13.57 -13.87
N ALA A 125 -8.58 -12.30 -13.70
CA ALA A 125 -9.85 -11.91 -13.12
C ALA A 125 -10.40 -10.64 -13.78
N LYS A 126 -11.69 -10.36 -13.55
CA LYS A 126 -12.34 -9.13 -14.04
C LYS A 126 -11.77 -7.88 -13.35
N SER A 127 -11.36 -8.01 -12.09
CA SER A 127 -10.70 -6.93 -11.36
C SER A 127 -9.61 -7.43 -10.40
N TYR A 128 -8.81 -6.50 -9.89
CA TYR A 128 -7.61 -6.81 -9.11
C TYR A 128 -7.49 -5.95 -7.86
N GLY A 129 -6.99 -6.54 -6.76
CA GLY A 129 -6.60 -5.82 -5.54
C GLY A 129 -5.16 -6.12 -5.17
N LEU A 130 -4.50 -5.16 -4.53
CA LEU A 130 -3.14 -5.32 -4.02
C LEU A 130 -3.09 -4.88 -2.55
N VAL A 131 -2.48 -5.71 -1.70
CA VAL A 131 -2.15 -5.38 -0.32
C VAL A 131 -0.65 -5.43 -0.18
N LEU A 132 -0.03 -4.32 0.20
CA LEU A 132 1.39 -4.22 0.47
C LEU A 132 1.59 -4.27 1.99
N TRP A 133 2.20 -5.35 2.46
CA TRP A 133 2.49 -5.61 3.86
C TRP A 133 3.99 -5.53 4.06
N SER A 134 4.43 -4.61 4.92
CA SER A 134 5.80 -4.52 5.40
C SER A 134 5.86 -3.44 6.49
N HIS A 135 7.05 -2.88 6.71
CA HIS A 135 7.22 -1.59 7.31
C HIS A 135 6.95 -0.44 6.32
N GLY A 136 6.69 0.77 6.82
CA GLY A 136 6.51 1.97 6.00
C GLY A 136 7.14 3.23 6.63
N LYS A 137 7.47 4.20 5.78
CA LYS A 137 7.99 5.53 6.15
C LYS A 137 7.39 6.65 5.29
N GLY A 138 6.20 6.43 4.75
CA GLY A 138 5.52 7.38 3.86
C GLY A 138 6.39 7.74 2.65
N TRP A 139 6.55 9.04 2.39
CA TRP A 139 7.34 9.59 1.28
C TRP A 139 8.84 9.73 1.57
N VAL A 140 9.28 9.47 2.80
CA VAL A 140 10.66 9.72 3.22
C VAL A 140 11.61 8.76 2.51
N PRO A 141 12.59 9.26 1.74
CA PRO A 141 13.56 8.41 1.06
C PRO A 141 14.34 7.50 2.00
N SER A 142 14.73 6.34 1.48
CA SER A 142 15.48 5.32 2.24
C SER A 142 16.83 5.80 2.74
N ASP A 143 17.49 6.69 1.98
CA ASP A 143 18.80 7.26 2.32
C ASP A 143 18.72 8.38 3.37
N LEU A 144 17.52 8.89 3.69
CA LEU A 144 17.27 9.83 4.79
C LEU A 144 17.11 9.15 6.15
N ASN A 145 17.63 7.94 6.25
CA ASN A 145 17.58 7.11 7.43
C ASN A 145 19.01 6.71 7.85
N ILE A 146 19.66 7.56 8.64
CA ILE A 146 20.43 7.21 9.87
C ILE A 146 21.56 6.17 9.83
N GLN A 147 21.64 5.21 8.93
CA GLN A 147 22.79 4.35 8.77
C GLN A 147 23.65 4.91 7.64
N GLY A 148 24.44 5.91 8.01
CA GLY A 148 25.27 6.67 7.10
C GLY A 148 26.00 5.83 6.06
N MET A 149 25.51 5.87 4.83
CA MET A 149 26.27 5.93 3.59
C MET A 149 25.27 6.17 2.46
N ARG A 150 25.52 7.20 1.63
CA ARG A 150 24.87 7.34 0.34
C ARG A 150 25.20 6.10 -0.49
N SER A 151 24.25 5.20 -0.69
CA SER A 151 24.38 4.05 -1.59
C SER A 151 24.16 4.44 -3.05
N ARG A 152 24.75 5.54 -3.53
CA ARG A 152 24.81 5.83 -4.96
C ARG A 152 26.11 6.56 -5.29
N PRO A 153 27.07 5.90 -5.97
CA PRO A 153 28.16 6.62 -6.60
C PRO A 153 27.61 7.19 -7.92
N GLU A 154 27.09 8.40 -7.88
CA GLU A 154 27.01 9.20 -9.10
C GLU A 154 28.16 10.19 -9.12
N SER A 155 29.07 9.93 -10.05
CA SER A 155 30.08 10.84 -10.58
C SER A 155 29.58 12.27 -10.61
N GLY A 156 30.11 13.13 -9.75
CA GLY A 156 29.77 14.54 -9.76
C GLY A 156 30.20 15.24 -8.49
N ASP A 157 31.31 15.95 -8.58
CA ASP A 157 31.88 16.82 -7.58
C ASP A 157 30.81 17.76 -6.95
N VAL A 158 30.43 17.51 -5.70
CA VAL A 158 29.83 18.52 -4.83
C VAL A 158 30.43 18.35 -3.45
N SER A 159 31.23 19.35 -3.07
CA SER A 159 31.77 19.61 -1.75
C SER A 159 30.82 19.17 -0.63
N GLY A 160 31.17 18.07 0.03
CA GLY A 160 30.41 17.51 1.13
C GLY A 160 30.39 18.45 2.33
N THR A 161 29.24 19.09 2.57
CA THR A 161 28.86 19.46 3.93
C THR A 161 28.46 18.17 4.64
N ALA A 162 29.34 17.66 5.49
CA ALA A 162 29.00 16.60 6.42
C ALA A 162 27.74 17.02 7.21
N VAL A 163 26.68 16.20 7.13
CA VAL A 163 25.44 16.43 7.88
C VAL A 163 25.78 16.31 9.37
N SER A 164 25.92 17.46 10.02
CA SER A 164 26.12 17.59 11.46
C SER A 164 24.76 17.79 12.13
N GLY A 165 24.40 16.94 13.09
CA GLY A 165 23.28 17.17 14.01
C GLY A 165 22.19 16.10 13.95
N SER A 166 21.63 15.77 15.13
CA SER A 166 20.35 15.10 15.51
C SER A 166 19.58 14.14 14.58
N GLU A 167 19.71 14.21 13.26
CA GLU A 167 18.98 13.37 12.30
C GLU A 167 19.39 11.89 12.40
N LYS A 168 20.58 11.60 12.96
CA LYS A 168 21.20 10.27 13.07
C LYS A 168 20.48 9.25 13.96
N GLU A 169 19.35 9.54 14.61
CA GLU A 169 18.59 8.53 15.39
C GLU A 169 17.06 8.75 15.37
N LEU A 170 16.54 9.63 14.50
CA LEU A 170 15.12 9.99 14.38
C LEU A 170 14.18 8.78 14.41
N TRP A 171 14.40 7.78 13.55
CA TRP A 171 13.48 6.64 13.40
C TRP A 171 13.84 5.43 14.27
N ARG A 172 14.40 5.64 15.47
CA ARG A 172 14.63 4.54 16.42
C ARG A 172 13.46 4.44 17.40
N PRO A 173 12.70 3.32 17.42
CA PRO A 173 11.69 3.07 18.44
C PRO A 173 12.29 3.09 19.85
N MET A 174 11.49 3.46 20.84
CA MET A 174 11.84 3.33 22.25
C MET A 174 11.89 1.84 22.65
N GLU A 175 12.74 1.50 23.61
CA GLU A 175 13.00 0.11 24.01
C GLU A 175 11.76 -0.60 24.60
N ASP A 176 10.88 0.16 25.25
CA ASP A 176 9.63 -0.31 25.87
C ASP A 176 8.41 -0.22 24.95
N ALA A 177 8.59 0.21 23.69
CA ALA A 177 7.49 0.34 22.74
C ALA A 177 6.96 -1.01 22.26
N LEU A 178 5.64 -1.08 22.02
CA LEU A 178 5.01 -2.13 21.24
C LEU A 178 5.54 -2.09 19.81
N VAL A 179 5.57 -3.25 19.17
CA VAL A 179 5.98 -3.33 17.76
C VAL A 179 4.90 -2.67 16.90
N THR A 180 5.33 -1.77 16.03
CA THR A 180 4.53 -1.18 14.95
C THR A 180 5.17 -1.50 13.61
N LYS A 181 4.44 -1.29 12.51
CA LYS A 181 4.90 -1.50 11.13
C LYS A 181 5.74 -0.33 10.61
N THR A 182 6.57 0.25 11.48
CA THR A 182 7.44 1.39 11.19
C THR A 182 8.88 0.91 11.04
N PHE A 183 9.64 1.46 10.08
CA PHE A 183 11.07 1.17 9.81
C PHE A 183 11.45 -0.24 9.31
N GLY A 184 12.05 -0.32 8.10
CA GLY A 184 12.90 -1.43 7.66
C GLY A 184 12.28 -2.42 6.65
N ALA A 185 12.48 -2.13 5.36
CA ALA A 185 13.23 -2.98 4.44
C ALA A 185 13.33 -4.51 4.64
N ASP A 186 13.37 -5.23 3.52
CA ASP A 186 14.05 -6.53 3.44
C ASP A 186 15.55 -6.35 3.79
N GLY A 187 15.91 -6.73 5.01
CA GLY A 187 17.19 -6.35 5.63
C GLY A 187 17.40 -4.83 5.69
N SER A 188 18.20 -4.29 4.76
CA SER A 188 18.50 -2.86 4.64
C SER A 188 17.94 -2.20 3.37
N SER A 189 17.26 -2.96 2.50
CA SER A 189 16.70 -2.46 1.24
C SER A 189 15.26 -1.96 1.42
N GLU A 190 14.98 -0.68 1.19
CA GLU A 190 13.61 -0.14 1.20
C GLU A 190 13.13 0.10 -0.24
N MET A 191 11.81 0.09 -0.46
CA MET A 191 11.21 0.36 -1.77
C MET A 191 10.81 1.83 -1.90
N GLU A 192 11.43 2.54 -2.84
CA GLU A 192 11.10 3.94 -3.11
C GLU A 192 9.73 4.10 -3.78
N ILE A 193 8.96 5.09 -3.33
CA ILE A 193 7.58 5.33 -3.81
C ILE A 193 7.53 5.71 -5.29
N PRO A 194 8.41 6.58 -5.83
CA PRO A 194 8.44 6.87 -7.26
C PRO A 194 8.73 5.62 -8.11
N ASP A 195 9.63 4.75 -7.65
CA ASP A 195 9.99 3.52 -8.36
C ASP A 195 8.84 2.50 -8.32
N MET A 196 8.16 2.39 -7.17
CA MET A 196 6.93 1.59 -7.04
C MET A 196 5.83 2.13 -7.95
N ALA A 197 5.63 3.45 -7.97
CA ALA A 197 4.65 4.08 -8.85
C ALA A 197 4.95 3.77 -10.31
N ALA A 198 6.22 3.76 -10.73
CA ALA A 198 6.64 3.47 -12.10
C ALA A 198 6.26 2.06 -12.56
N ILE A 199 6.36 1.05 -11.68
CA ILE A 199 6.14 -0.36 -12.04
C ILE A 199 4.69 -0.82 -11.88
N LEU A 200 3.88 -0.13 -11.07
CA LEU A 200 2.51 -0.53 -10.82
C LEU A 200 1.63 -0.31 -12.06
N PRO A 201 0.57 -1.14 -12.24
CA PRO A 201 -0.38 -0.97 -13.33
C PRO A 201 -0.91 0.46 -13.39
N LYS A 202 -1.15 0.99 -14.59
CA LYS A 202 -1.70 2.35 -14.77
C LYS A 202 -3.22 2.32 -14.96
N ASP A 203 -3.80 3.48 -15.23
CA ASP A 203 -5.23 3.67 -15.52
C ASP A 203 -6.17 3.18 -14.41
N ARG A 204 -5.67 3.19 -13.16
CA ARG A 204 -6.39 2.73 -11.96
C ARG A 204 -6.89 1.29 -12.10
N LYS A 205 -6.06 0.43 -12.68
CA LYS A 205 -6.39 -0.99 -12.93
C LYS A 205 -6.66 -1.79 -11.67
N LEU A 206 -6.09 -1.39 -10.53
CA LEU A 206 -6.40 -2.00 -9.23
C LEU A 206 -7.71 -1.39 -8.69
N ASP A 207 -8.67 -2.19 -8.26
CA ASP A 207 -9.86 -1.71 -7.54
C ASP A 207 -9.44 -1.02 -6.23
N PHE A 208 -8.46 -1.60 -5.54
CA PHE A 208 -7.89 -1.04 -4.32
C PHE A 208 -6.39 -1.37 -4.19
N LEU A 209 -5.67 -0.46 -3.55
CA LEU A 209 -4.33 -0.65 -3.02
C LEU A 209 -4.36 -0.40 -1.51
N ILE A 210 -4.11 -1.43 -0.71
CA ILE A 210 -4.03 -1.33 0.75
C ILE A 210 -2.56 -1.29 1.15
N PHE A 211 -2.20 -0.32 1.98
CA PHE A 211 -0.94 -0.33 2.71
C PHE A 211 -1.16 -0.83 4.13
N ASP A 212 -0.72 -2.05 4.40
CA ASP A 212 -0.56 -2.58 5.76
C ASP A 212 0.85 -2.26 6.25
N ALA A 213 1.13 -0.96 6.34
CA ALA A 213 2.39 -0.33 6.68
C ALA A 213 2.17 1.10 7.25
N CYS A 214 3.09 1.60 8.09
CA CYS A 214 2.96 2.91 8.73
C CYS A 214 3.08 4.08 7.74
N PHE A 215 2.38 5.18 8.04
CA PHE A 215 2.53 6.51 7.41
C PHE A 215 2.25 6.57 5.89
N MET A 216 1.65 5.53 5.32
CA MET A 216 1.41 5.44 3.88
C MET A 216 0.23 6.30 3.41
N SER A 217 -0.59 6.85 4.32
CA SER A 217 -1.61 7.85 3.99
C SER A 217 -1.04 9.27 4.11
N CYS A 218 0.06 9.53 3.41
CA CYS A 218 0.54 10.89 3.16
C CYS A 218 0.14 11.32 1.74
N VAL A 219 -0.11 12.62 1.56
CA VAL A 219 -0.58 13.17 0.29
C VAL A 219 0.44 12.99 -0.83
N GLU A 220 1.73 13.00 -0.50
CA GLU A 220 2.84 12.74 -1.41
C GLU A 220 2.76 11.31 -1.99
N VAL A 221 2.60 10.29 -1.14
CA VAL A 221 2.44 8.89 -1.57
C VAL A 221 1.16 8.70 -2.38
N ALA A 222 0.03 9.23 -1.88
CA ALA A 222 -1.24 9.13 -2.56
C ALA A 222 -1.19 9.76 -3.96
N TYR A 223 -0.44 10.85 -4.13
CA TYR A 223 -0.30 11.53 -5.40
C TYR A 223 0.56 10.73 -6.38
N ASP A 224 1.70 10.19 -5.96
CA ASP A 224 2.55 9.35 -6.82
C ASP A 224 1.80 8.10 -7.33
N LEU A 225 0.98 7.51 -6.47
CA LEU A 225 0.26 6.26 -6.74
C LEU A 225 -1.14 6.46 -7.35
N ARG A 226 -1.58 7.69 -7.60
CA ARG A 226 -2.96 8.01 -8.02
C ARG A 226 -3.43 7.35 -9.32
N HIS A 227 -2.50 6.89 -10.14
CA HIS A 227 -2.79 6.20 -11.40
C HIS A 227 -2.83 4.68 -11.25
N ALA A 228 -2.49 4.13 -10.08
CA ALA A 228 -2.36 2.70 -9.89
C ALA A 228 -3.67 2.00 -9.51
N ALA A 229 -4.42 2.60 -8.59
CA ALA A 229 -5.64 2.02 -8.03
C ALA A 229 -6.80 3.01 -8.03
N GLN A 230 -8.05 2.54 -8.06
CA GLN A 230 -9.23 3.39 -7.90
C GLN A 230 -9.32 3.97 -6.49
N TYR A 231 -8.97 3.15 -5.50
CA TYR A 231 -8.88 3.55 -4.10
C TYR A 231 -7.53 3.16 -3.49
N ILE A 232 -7.01 4.04 -2.63
CA ILE A 232 -5.90 3.71 -1.72
C ILE A 232 -6.47 3.69 -0.30
N ILE A 233 -6.12 2.65 0.47
CA ILE A 233 -6.46 2.53 1.89
C ILE A 233 -5.15 2.47 2.67
N ALA A 234 -4.93 3.43 3.55
CA ALA A 234 -3.70 3.54 4.30
C ALA A 234 -3.91 4.28 5.63
N SER A 235 -2.94 4.15 6.54
CA SER A 235 -2.88 4.93 7.78
C SER A 235 -1.92 6.11 7.63
N PRO A 236 -2.30 7.33 8.05
CA PRO A 236 -1.38 8.47 8.13
C PRO A 236 -0.51 8.42 9.39
N THR A 237 -0.78 7.48 10.32
CA THR A 237 -0.05 7.27 11.58
C THR A 237 0.66 5.91 11.55
N GLU A 238 1.16 5.47 12.71
CA GLU A 238 1.62 4.11 12.88
C GLU A 238 0.46 3.09 12.80
N ILE A 239 0.75 1.88 12.31
CA ILE A 239 -0.08 0.68 12.39
C ILE A 239 0.61 -0.29 13.34
N MET A 240 -0.14 -0.90 14.26
CA MET A 240 0.40 -1.89 15.19
C MET A 240 0.97 -3.11 14.45
N GLY A 241 1.90 -3.84 15.08
CA GLY A 241 2.61 -4.97 14.46
C GLY A 241 1.69 -6.04 13.87
N ASP A 242 0.54 -6.29 14.51
CA ASP A 242 -0.49 -7.23 14.03
C ASP A 242 -1.10 -6.86 12.67
N GLY A 243 -1.05 -5.58 12.27
CA GLY A 243 -1.51 -5.11 10.98
C GLY A 243 -3.01 -5.17 10.77
N PHE A 244 -3.43 -5.34 9.52
CA PHE A 244 -4.86 -5.49 9.23
C PHE A 244 -5.40 -6.80 9.86
N PRO A 245 -6.60 -6.79 10.46
CA PRO A 245 -7.21 -7.99 11.02
C PRO A 245 -7.77 -8.87 9.88
N TYR A 246 -6.89 -9.62 9.20
CA TYR A 246 -7.21 -10.35 7.98
C TYR A 246 -8.35 -11.37 8.13
N GLY A 247 -8.57 -11.88 9.35
CA GLY A 247 -9.74 -12.70 9.67
C GLY A 247 -11.08 -12.01 9.35
N THR A 248 -11.13 -10.68 9.46
CA THR A 248 -12.33 -9.87 9.24
C THR A 248 -12.27 -9.13 7.90
N VAL A 249 -11.10 -8.65 7.45
CA VAL A 249 -11.01 -7.84 6.23
C VAL A 249 -10.89 -8.66 4.95
N ALA A 250 -10.26 -9.83 4.97
CA ALA A 250 -10.08 -10.62 3.74
C ALA A 250 -11.40 -11.03 3.06
N PRO A 251 -12.47 -11.38 3.79
CA PRO A 251 -13.78 -11.63 3.18
C PRO A 251 -14.38 -10.42 2.46
N LEU A 252 -14.07 -9.21 2.92
CA LEU A 252 -14.59 -7.97 2.35
C LEU A 252 -14.00 -7.71 0.96
N PHE A 253 -12.79 -8.20 0.69
CA PHE A 253 -12.16 -8.06 -0.62
C PHE A 253 -12.93 -8.77 -1.73
N PHE A 254 -13.65 -9.84 -1.40
CA PHE A 254 -14.35 -10.71 -2.37
C PHE A 254 -15.86 -10.50 -2.40
N ARG A 255 -16.37 -9.42 -1.80
CA ARG A 255 -17.77 -9.02 -2.00
C ARG A 255 -18.03 -8.76 -3.50
N GLU A 256 -19.20 -9.20 -3.97
CA GLU A 256 -19.65 -9.02 -5.36
C GLU A 256 -19.63 -7.54 -5.74
N THR A 257 -20.21 -6.69 -4.89
CA THR A 257 -20.01 -5.25 -4.91
C THR A 257 -18.93 -4.90 -3.89
N LEU A 258 -17.79 -4.40 -4.37
CA LEU A 258 -16.70 -3.95 -3.49
C LEU A 258 -17.19 -2.77 -2.64
N ASP A 259 -16.93 -2.84 -1.35
CA ASP A 259 -17.21 -1.80 -0.37
C ASP A 259 -15.92 -1.49 0.40
N PRO A 260 -15.07 -0.57 -0.13
CA PRO A 260 -13.79 -0.23 0.48
C PRO A 260 -13.96 0.42 1.86
N GLN A 261 -15.08 1.11 2.10
CA GLN A 261 -15.36 1.72 3.39
C GLN A 261 -15.54 0.65 4.48
N ALA A 262 -16.21 -0.46 4.19
CA ALA A 262 -16.32 -1.56 5.14
C ALA A 262 -14.96 -2.15 5.55
N ILE A 263 -13.96 -2.14 4.65
CA ILE A 263 -12.59 -2.55 4.98
C ILE A 263 -11.98 -1.60 6.01
N CYS A 264 -12.11 -0.29 5.78
CA CYS A 264 -11.64 0.74 6.69
C CYS A 264 -12.33 0.67 8.06
N SER A 265 -13.67 0.54 8.09
CA SER A 265 -14.42 0.42 9.34
C SER A 265 -14.04 -0.83 10.12
N ALA A 266 -13.91 -1.99 9.45
CA ALA A 266 -13.49 -3.22 10.10
C ALA A 266 -12.08 -3.15 10.71
N PHE A 267 -11.17 -2.41 10.07
CA PHE A 267 -9.83 -2.15 10.61
C PHE A 267 -9.89 -1.33 11.91
N VAL A 268 -10.57 -0.17 11.90
CA VAL A 268 -10.62 0.69 13.09
C VAL A 268 -11.42 0.05 14.22
N ASP A 269 -12.54 -0.62 13.93
CA ASP A 269 -13.36 -1.29 14.93
C ASP A 269 -12.59 -2.40 15.66
N HIS A 270 -11.71 -3.14 14.96
CA HIS A 270 -10.86 -4.13 15.60
C HIS A 270 -9.99 -3.52 16.70
N TYR A 271 -9.29 -2.44 16.39
CA TYR A 271 -8.38 -1.79 17.33
C TYR A 271 -9.11 -0.99 18.43
N ARG A 272 -10.26 -0.39 18.10
CA ARG A 272 -11.12 0.27 19.08
C ARG A 272 -11.61 -0.70 20.16
N ASN A 273 -11.82 -1.98 19.82
CA ASN A 273 -12.20 -3.03 20.78
C ASN A 273 -11.07 -3.47 21.72
N LEU A 274 -9.79 -3.16 21.42
CA LEU A 274 -8.67 -3.37 22.36
C LEU A 274 -8.62 -2.27 23.44
N THR A 275 -9.45 -1.22 23.29
CA THR A 275 -9.79 -0.12 24.23
C THR A 275 -8.67 0.84 24.63
N THR A 276 -7.41 0.39 24.76
CA THR A 276 -6.30 1.28 25.15
C THR A 276 -5.06 1.09 24.26
N PRO A 277 -4.30 2.16 23.96
CA PRO A 277 -3.07 2.06 23.16
C PRO A 277 -2.03 1.09 23.73
N GLU A 278 -1.96 0.94 25.06
CA GLU A 278 -1.04 0.03 25.75
C GLU A 278 -1.36 -1.45 25.48
N ASN A 279 -2.60 -1.77 25.11
CA ASN A 279 -3.03 -3.09 24.64
C ASN A 279 -3.04 -3.19 23.11
N GLY A 280 -2.42 -2.23 22.42
CA GLY A 280 -2.45 -2.11 20.96
C GLY A 280 -3.71 -1.48 20.40
N GLY A 281 -4.59 -0.91 21.23
CA GLY A 281 -5.83 -0.23 20.81
C GLY A 281 -5.59 1.13 20.18
N SER A 282 -4.88 1.15 19.05
CA SER A 282 -4.65 2.34 18.24
C SER A 282 -4.83 2.04 16.76
N ALA A 283 -5.60 2.87 16.09
CA ALA A 283 -5.77 2.81 14.65
C ALA A 283 -6.10 4.20 14.09
N SER A 284 -5.64 4.44 12.88
CA SER A 284 -6.16 5.49 12.02
C SER A 284 -6.17 4.98 10.58
N ILE A 285 -7.14 5.43 9.78
CA ILE A 285 -7.27 4.97 8.40
C ILE A 285 -7.94 6.04 7.54
N ALA A 286 -7.54 6.10 6.27
CA ALA A 286 -8.23 6.87 5.25
C ALA A 286 -8.53 6.00 4.03
N LEU A 287 -9.66 6.30 3.38
CA LEU A 287 -10.06 5.79 2.08
C LEU A 287 -9.94 6.92 1.06
N ILE A 288 -8.94 6.82 0.19
CA ILE A 288 -8.58 7.86 -0.76
C ILE A 288 -9.06 7.45 -2.15
N LYS A 289 -9.96 8.25 -2.74
CA LYS A 289 -10.42 8.12 -4.12
C LYS A 289 -9.40 8.80 -5.05
N THR A 290 -8.58 8.00 -5.70
CA THR A 290 -7.38 8.49 -6.41
C THR A 290 -7.70 9.34 -7.65
N SER A 291 -8.89 9.16 -8.24
CA SER A 291 -9.36 9.96 -9.38
C SER A 291 -9.53 11.44 -9.04
N GLU A 292 -9.61 11.80 -7.76
CA GLU A 292 -9.77 13.18 -7.29
C GLU A 292 -8.43 13.85 -6.92
N MET A 293 -7.31 13.11 -6.96
CA MET A 293 -6.01 13.61 -6.49
C MET A 293 -5.45 14.76 -7.33
N ASP A 294 -5.67 14.77 -8.65
CA ASP A 294 -5.23 15.89 -9.51
C ASP A 294 -6.03 17.18 -9.21
N ALA A 295 -7.32 17.04 -8.93
CA ALA A 295 -8.15 18.17 -8.53
C ALA A 295 -7.77 18.66 -7.12
N LEU A 296 -7.45 17.76 -6.18
CA LEU A 296 -6.93 18.10 -4.87
C LEU A 296 -5.61 18.88 -4.96
N ALA A 297 -4.67 18.42 -5.80
CA ALA A 297 -3.41 19.12 -6.03
C ALA A 297 -3.64 20.52 -6.61
N SER A 298 -4.58 20.67 -7.55
CA SER A 298 -4.95 21.98 -8.08
C SER A 298 -5.50 22.92 -7.00
N ALA A 299 -6.40 22.43 -6.14
CA ALA A 299 -6.96 23.23 -5.05
C ALA A 299 -5.91 23.59 -3.99
N ALA A 300 -5.00 22.66 -3.66
CA ALA A 300 -3.89 22.91 -2.75
C ALA A 300 -2.90 23.94 -3.34
N ARG A 301 -2.61 23.88 -4.64
CA ARG A 301 -1.81 24.90 -5.33
C ARG A 301 -2.40 26.29 -5.18
N ASP A 302 -3.71 26.42 -5.34
CA ASP A 302 -4.40 27.71 -5.19
C ASP A 302 -4.33 28.24 -3.75
N VAL A 303 -4.30 27.34 -2.75
CA VAL A 303 -4.03 27.70 -1.35
C VAL A 303 -2.59 28.17 -1.15
N PHE A 304 -1.59 27.42 -1.65
CA PHE A 304 -0.18 27.84 -1.56
C PHE A 304 0.11 29.13 -2.31
N ALA A 305 -0.62 29.44 -3.39
CA ALA A 305 -0.48 30.69 -4.12
C ALA A 305 -0.85 31.94 -3.27
N LEU A 306 -1.64 31.78 -2.21
CA LEU A 306 -1.94 32.86 -1.26
C LEU A 306 -0.70 33.24 -0.42
N ASN A 307 0.13 32.25 -0.09
CA ASN A 307 1.36 32.41 0.66
C ASN A 307 2.37 31.31 0.26
N PRO A 308 3.22 31.55 -0.75
CA PRO A 308 4.10 30.50 -1.31
C PRO A 308 5.19 29.99 -0.36
N ALA A 309 5.47 30.72 0.73
CA ALA A 309 6.45 30.34 1.74
C ALA A 309 5.87 30.61 3.14
N PRO A 310 4.84 29.86 3.55
CA PRO A 310 4.14 30.15 4.79
C PRO A 310 5.03 29.83 5.99
N VAL A 311 5.15 30.78 6.92
CA VAL A 311 5.81 30.57 8.21
C VAL A 311 4.75 30.05 9.17
N VAL A 312 4.80 28.76 9.48
CA VAL A 312 3.84 28.08 10.35
C VAL A 312 4.52 27.62 11.63
N ASP A 313 3.84 27.83 12.77
CA ASP A 313 4.23 27.18 14.02
C ASP A 313 3.90 25.68 13.94
N ALA A 314 4.96 24.91 13.77
CA ALA A 314 4.98 23.47 13.88
C ALA A 314 4.12 22.86 14.99
N GLY A 315 4.14 23.48 16.17
CA GLY A 315 3.50 22.96 17.37
C GLY A 315 1.99 23.24 17.41
N SER A 316 1.49 24.13 16.56
CA SER A 316 0.05 24.41 16.44
C SER A 316 -0.67 23.52 15.44
N VAL A 317 0.07 22.70 14.67
CA VAL A 317 -0.46 21.73 13.73
C VAL A 317 -0.47 20.35 14.36
N GLN A 318 -1.56 19.60 14.18
CA GLN A 318 -1.66 18.21 14.59
C GLN A 318 -0.55 17.38 13.93
N TYR A 319 0.42 16.93 14.74
CA TYR A 319 1.37 15.89 14.36
C TYR A 319 0.73 14.50 14.44
N LEU A 320 1.29 13.55 13.71
CA LEU A 320 0.75 12.20 13.54
C LEU A 320 1.73 11.09 13.99
N GLU A 321 2.79 11.48 14.71
CA GLU A 321 3.73 10.62 15.45
C GLU A 321 4.39 11.38 16.61
N LEU A 322 5.18 10.71 17.46
CA LEU A 322 5.94 11.30 18.57
C LEU A 322 7.46 11.22 18.38
N LEU A 323 7.96 11.60 17.21
CA LEU A 323 9.37 11.87 16.98
C LEU A 323 9.82 13.13 17.74
N PRO A 324 11.10 13.24 18.12
CA PRO A 324 11.66 14.46 18.70
C PRO A 324 11.41 15.73 17.87
N ASN A 325 11.35 15.56 16.55
CA ASN A 325 10.89 16.56 15.61
C ASN A 325 9.97 15.85 14.62
N HIS A 326 8.70 16.25 14.58
CA HIS A 326 7.71 15.54 13.76
C HIS A 326 7.93 15.78 12.25
N VAL A 327 7.67 14.73 11.49
CA VAL A 327 7.72 14.67 10.03
C VAL A 327 6.31 14.69 9.43
N PHE A 328 5.34 14.04 10.08
CA PHE A 328 3.98 13.89 9.55
C PHE A 328 2.99 14.78 10.29
N TYR A 329 2.33 15.65 9.53
CA TYR A 329 1.32 16.59 10.01
C TYR A 329 0.01 16.42 9.27
N ASP A 330 -1.11 16.67 9.93
CA ASP A 330 -2.42 16.70 9.27
C ASP A 330 -2.46 17.79 8.18
N LEU A 331 -2.79 17.39 6.94
CA LEU A 331 -2.74 18.26 5.77
C LEU A 331 -3.71 19.44 5.87
N GLU A 332 -4.96 19.18 6.26
CA GLU A 332 -5.98 20.23 6.36
C GLU A 332 -5.63 21.22 7.47
N ASP A 333 -5.21 20.72 8.64
CA ASP A 333 -4.81 21.57 9.74
C ASP A 333 -3.61 22.46 9.38
N TYR A 334 -2.61 21.91 8.67
CA TYR A 334 -1.48 22.69 8.16
C TYR A 334 -1.93 23.83 7.25
N LEU A 335 -2.72 23.55 6.22
CA LEU A 335 -3.18 24.58 5.29
C LEU A 335 -4.09 25.61 5.98
N SER A 336 -4.83 25.20 7.01
CA SER A 336 -5.67 26.11 7.79
C SER A 336 -4.86 27.19 8.52
N GLN A 337 -3.59 26.94 8.86
CA GLN A 337 -2.76 27.88 9.62
C GLN A 337 -2.53 29.21 8.89
N PHE A 338 -2.59 29.21 7.55
CA PHE A 338 -2.35 30.41 6.75
C PHE A 338 -3.45 30.74 5.74
N ALA A 339 -4.44 29.86 5.54
CA ALA A 339 -5.48 30.06 4.54
C ALA A 339 -6.91 30.05 5.10
N SER A 340 -7.11 29.87 6.42
CA SER A 340 -8.44 29.90 7.04
C SER A 340 -9.23 31.17 6.68
N GLY A 341 -10.51 31.00 6.33
CA GLY A 341 -11.41 32.10 5.96
C GLY A 341 -11.28 32.59 4.51
N THR A 342 -10.44 31.94 3.69
CA THR A 342 -10.30 32.26 2.26
C THR A 342 -11.16 31.34 1.39
N SER A 343 -11.59 31.83 0.23
CA SER A 343 -12.35 31.02 -0.73
C SER A 343 -11.57 29.82 -1.29
N GLN A 344 -10.23 29.95 -1.36
CA GLN A 344 -9.31 28.91 -1.83
C GLN A 344 -9.25 27.77 -0.82
N PHE A 345 -9.17 28.08 0.47
CA PHE A 345 -9.21 27.06 1.51
C PHE A 345 -10.56 26.35 1.56
N GLU A 346 -11.68 27.07 1.45
CA GLU A 346 -13.00 26.43 1.36
C GLU A 346 -13.13 25.53 0.11
N ALA A 347 -12.52 25.91 -1.01
CA ALA A 347 -12.48 25.09 -2.22
C ALA A 347 -11.62 23.84 -2.03
N PHE A 348 -10.46 23.98 -1.37
CA PHE A 348 -9.64 22.86 -0.94
C PHE A 348 -10.40 21.90 -0.04
N GLN A 349 -11.11 22.38 0.99
CA GLN A 349 -11.89 21.53 1.90
C GLN A 349 -12.99 20.74 1.16
N ARG A 350 -13.69 21.39 0.21
CA ARG A 350 -14.68 20.70 -0.63
C ARG A 350 -14.06 19.62 -1.50
N GLN A 351 -12.87 19.86 -2.05
CA GLN A 351 -12.16 18.88 -2.86
C GLN A 351 -11.55 17.76 -2.01
N LEU A 352 -11.07 18.07 -0.82
CA LEU A 352 -10.56 17.09 0.14
C LEU A 352 -11.66 16.10 0.52
N ALA A 353 -12.88 16.56 0.78
CA ALA A 353 -14.03 15.69 1.07
C ALA A 353 -14.44 14.78 -0.10
N GLN A 354 -14.13 15.16 -1.36
CA GLN A 354 -14.31 14.28 -2.52
C GLN A 354 -13.17 13.26 -2.65
N THR A 355 -11.99 13.62 -2.17
CA THR A 355 -10.77 12.81 -2.30
C THR A 355 -10.66 11.79 -1.16
N VAL A 356 -10.81 12.21 0.09
CA VAL A 356 -10.86 11.35 1.27
C VAL A 356 -12.32 11.07 1.59
N VAL A 357 -12.84 9.98 0.99
CA VAL A 357 -14.28 9.66 1.02
C VAL A 357 -14.70 8.93 2.30
N TYR A 358 -13.74 8.41 3.07
CA TYR A 358 -13.94 7.91 4.42
C TYR A 358 -12.63 8.07 5.21
N THR A 359 -12.75 8.37 6.50
CA THR A 359 -11.62 8.43 7.42
C THR A 359 -12.13 8.12 8.83
N ASP A 360 -11.35 7.41 9.64
CA ASP A 360 -11.69 7.11 11.03
C ASP A 360 -10.40 6.85 11.85
N HIS A 361 -10.47 7.06 13.16
CA HIS A 361 -9.36 6.84 14.08
C HIS A 361 -9.82 6.56 15.51
N THR A 362 -8.91 6.04 16.33
CA THR A 362 -9.07 5.97 17.78
C THR A 362 -8.77 7.33 18.42
N ASP A 363 -9.38 7.63 19.56
CA ASP A 363 -9.23 8.92 20.27
C ASP A 363 -7.77 9.28 20.57
N ARG A 364 -6.94 8.26 20.78
CA ARG A 364 -5.49 8.38 20.95
C ARG A 364 -4.77 7.54 19.91
N ILE A 365 -3.66 8.08 19.43
CA ILE A 365 -2.77 7.42 18.47
C ILE A 365 -1.51 6.98 19.20
N TYR A 366 -1.13 5.72 19.00
CA TYR A 366 0.10 5.13 19.50
C TYR A 366 1.29 5.60 18.64
N SER A 367 2.42 5.85 19.28
CA SER A 367 3.69 6.11 18.62
C SER A 367 4.84 5.42 19.35
N ALA A 368 5.61 4.63 18.61
CA ALA A 368 6.76 3.91 19.16
C ALA A 368 7.97 4.82 19.44
N PHE A 369 7.96 6.07 18.95
CA PHE A 369 9.13 6.94 18.91
C PHE A 369 9.29 7.93 20.07
N GLY A 370 8.26 8.09 20.91
CA GLY A 370 8.29 9.10 21.96
C GLY A 370 7.11 9.01 22.90
N LEU A 371 7.11 9.91 23.90
CA LEU A 371 6.13 9.94 24.96
C LEU A 371 5.38 11.27 24.99
N TYR A 372 4.06 11.20 25.08
CA TYR A 372 3.19 12.32 25.41
C TYR A 372 2.67 12.14 26.83
N ASN A 373 3.01 13.07 27.73
CA ASN A 373 2.71 12.99 29.16
C ASN A 373 3.05 11.64 29.80
N GLY A 374 4.20 11.06 29.41
CA GLY A 374 4.70 9.78 29.94
C GLY A 374 4.06 8.54 29.32
N THR A 375 3.28 8.67 28.24
CA THR A 375 2.64 7.53 27.55
C THR A 375 3.03 7.52 26.07
N HIS A 376 3.08 6.34 25.45
CA HIS A 376 3.30 6.18 24.00
C HIS A 376 2.13 6.63 23.13
N ALA A 377 1.13 7.30 23.70
CA ALA A 377 -0.05 7.70 22.95
C ALA A 377 -0.32 9.19 23.11
N PHE A 378 -0.77 9.84 22.04
CA PHE A 378 -1.11 11.26 22.02
C PHE A 378 -2.55 11.47 21.51
N PRO A 379 -3.21 12.57 21.89
CA PRO A 379 -4.55 12.87 21.38
C PRO A 379 -4.49 13.25 19.90
N CYS A 380 -5.41 12.70 19.10
CA CYS A 380 -5.63 13.12 17.73
C CYS A 380 -6.96 13.89 17.67
N THR A 381 -6.87 15.21 17.56
CA THR A 381 -8.03 16.11 17.63
C THR A 381 -8.41 16.71 16.28
N ARG A 382 -7.50 16.62 15.31
CA ARG A 382 -7.70 17.04 13.92
C ARG A 382 -7.23 15.91 13.02
N PHE A 383 -8.09 15.49 12.09
CA PHE A 383 -7.81 14.32 11.28
C PHE A 383 -8.56 14.38 9.95
N CYS A 384 -7.86 14.77 8.90
CA CYS A 384 -8.38 14.77 7.53
C CYS A 384 -8.05 13.47 6.78
N GLY A 385 -7.33 12.54 7.40
CA GLY A 385 -6.94 11.25 6.83
C GLY A 385 -5.67 11.28 5.96
N LEU A 386 -5.18 12.46 5.59
CA LEU A 386 -3.93 12.63 4.84
C LEU A 386 -2.92 13.41 5.67
N SER A 387 -1.71 12.87 5.79
CA SER A 387 -0.57 13.62 6.31
C SER A 387 0.19 14.35 5.19
N THR A 388 1.02 15.31 5.58
CA THR A 388 1.95 16.05 4.73
C THR A 388 3.16 16.47 5.56
N TYR A 389 4.22 16.91 4.88
CA TYR A 389 5.38 17.52 5.53
C TYR A 389 5.27 19.05 5.64
N ILE A 390 5.82 19.61 6.73
CA ILE A 390 6.02 21.06 6.92
C ILE A 390 7.53 21.34 6.86
N PRO A 391 8.02 22.13 5.89
CA PRO A 391 9.45 22.45 5.77
C PRO A 391 10.03 23.18 6.98
N ARG A 392 11.25 22.81 7.41
CA ARG A 392 11.92 23.38 8.60
C ARG A 392 13.43 23.46 8.50
N THR A 393 14.00 24.47 9.17
CA THR A 393 15.45 24.72 9.16
C THR A 393 16.29 23.61 9.79
N ASN A 394 15.73 22.86 10.75
CA ASN A 394 16.41 21.75 11.42
C ASN A 394 16.32 20.41 10.66
N PHE A 395 15.64 20.38 9.50
CA PHE A 395 15.52 19.20 8.62
C PHE A 395 15.88 19.54 7.15
N PRO A 396 17.10 20.03 6.86
CA PRO A 396 17.48 20.45 5.51
C PRO A 396 17.42 19.31 4.49
N GLY A 397 17.77 18.07 4.89
CA GLY A 397 17.69 16.91 3.99
C GLY A 397 16.25 16.56 3.59
N TYR A 398 15.34 16.59 4.55
CA TYR A 398 13.91 16.33 4.30
C TYR A 398 13.28 17.44 3.47
N ASN A 399 13.66 18.71 3.67
CA ASN A 399 13.20 19.81 2.80
C ASN A 399 13.57 19.55 1.34
N VAL A 400 14.83 19.17 1.08
CA VAL A 400 15.30 18.89 -0.28
C VAL A 400 14.55 17.71 -0.89
N ALA A 401 14.40 16.62 -0.15
CA ALA A 401 13.67 15.44 -0.62
C ALA A 401 12.17 15.74 -0.84
N HIS A 402 11.54 16.50 0.03
CA HIS A 402 10.12 16.84 -0.09
C HIS A 402 9.83 17.60 -1.38
N LEU A 403 10.70 18.57 -1.71
CA LEU A 403 10.60 19.34 -2.95
C LEU A 403 10.78 18.48 -4.22
N GLN A 404 11.37 17.28 -4.11
CA GLN A 404 11.49 16.35 -5.23
C GLN A 404 10.24 15.51 -5.47
N THR A 405 9.30 15.45 -4.51
CA THR A 405 8.05 14.69 -4.66
C THR A 405 7.19 15.27 -5.78
N ALA A 406 6.44 14.42 -6.49
CA ALA A 406 5.55 14.90 -7.55
C ALA A 406 4.42 15.78 -7.00
N TRP A 407 4.03 15.57 -5.74
CA TRP A 407 3.08 16.44 -5.03
C TRP A 407 3.62 17.86 -4.87
N ALA A 408 4.84 18.03 -4.34
CA ALA A 408 5.44 19.35 -4.15
C ALA A 408 5.58 20.12 -5.48
N GLN A 409 5.92 19.41 -6.55
CA GLN A 409 5.95 19.97 -7.91
C GLN A 409 4.54 20.38 -8.39
N ALA A 410 3.53 19.53 -8.20
CA ALA A 410 2.16 19.78 -8.64
C ALA A 410 1.50 20.97 -7.94
N VAL A 411 1.85 21.19 -6.66
CA VAL A 411 1.30 22.29 -5.85
C VAL A 411 2.15 23.56 -5.87
N GLY A 412 3.23 23.58 -6.66
CA GLY A 412 4.02 24.79 -6.93
C GLY A 412 4.99 25.20 -5.82
N LEU A 413 5.49 24.25 -5.02
CA LEU A 413 6.50 24.52 -3.98
C LEU A 413 7.93 24.63 -4.54
N VAL A 414 8.16 24.15 -5.77
CA VAL A 414 9.42 24.25 -6.48
C VAL A 414 9.37 25.49 -7.38
N GLN A 415 10.23 26.49 -7.13
CA GLN A 415 10.37 27.70 -7.95
C GLN A 415 11.58 27.62 -8.88
#